data_AF-A0A351JR02-F1
#
_entry.id   AF-A0A351JR02-F1
#
_cell.length_a   1.000
_cell.length_b   1.000
_cell.length_c   1.000
_cell.angle_alpha   90.00
_cell.angle_beta   90.00
_cell.angle_gamma   90.00
#
_symmetry.space_group_name_H-M   'P 1'
#
loop_
_entity.id
_entity.type
_entity.pdbx_description
1 polymer ?
#
loop_
_entity_poly.entity_id
_entity_poly.type
_entity_poly.pdbx_seq_one_letter_code
_entity_poly.pdbx_strand_id
1 'polypeptide(L)'
;MSLSLFNIISTLGIVAILTAFLYVGKKLQILESMDECMRKIKTNVNVITLYLTRHHAQFNPSELQTLSPFQLTPTGEDFIKSIGFDTVFAQHESDFFAFVDSEQVRLKYDVETAAIKSIYGLYEKPFMEFLKIFFYNHPDRNLENTASTLGVYVRDKYLAKHPGITQ
;
A
#
# COMPACT_ATOMS: atom_id res chain seq x y z
N MET A 1 -27.22 61.58 39.46
CA MET A 1 -26.78 61.12 38.13
C MET A 1 -27.78 60.10 37.62
N SER A 2 -28.69 60.48 36.72
CA SER A 2 -29.59 59.53 36.07
C SER A 2 -28.82 58.76 35.00
N LEU A 3 -28.58 57.48 35.24
CA LEU A 3 -28.08 56.59 34.20
C LEU A 3 -29.18 56.43 33.14
N SER A 4 -28.99 57.05 31.98
CA SER A 4 -29.87 56.86 30.82
C SER A 4 -29.86 55.38 30.43
N LEU A 5 -31.05 54.78 30.26
CA LEU A 5 -31.26 53.41 29.76
C LEU A 5 -30.44 53.12 28.49
N PHE A 6 -30.24 54.14 27.65
CA PHE A 6 -29.43 54.06 26.44
C PHE A 6 -27.95 53.78 26.74
N ASN A 7 -27.40 54.35 27.81
CA ASN A 7 -26.01 54.13 28.20
C ASN A 7 -25.78 52.69 28.65
N ILE A 8 -26.74 52.10 29.37
CA ILE A 8 -26.67 50.70 29.85
C ILE A 8 -26.71 49.71 28.68
N ILE A 9 -27.62 49.94 27.72
CA ILE A 9 -27.73 49.10 26.51
C ILE A 9 -26.46 49.19 25.66
N SER A 10 -25.88 50.39 25.53
CA SER A 10 -24.64 50.62 24.78
C SER A 10 -23.45 49.89 25.41
N THR A 11 -23.26 49.94 26.73
CA THR A 11 -22.17 49.19 27.39
C THR A 11 -22.35 47.67 27.29
N LEU A 12 -23.57 47.16 27.44
CA LEU A 12 -23.87 45.74 27.24
C LEU A 12 -23.57 45.29 25.80
N GLY A 13 -23.93 46.09 24.81
CA GLY A 13 -23.62 45.83 23.40
C GLY A 13 -22.12 45.77 23.13
N ILE A 14 -21.34 46.72 23.65
CA ILE A 14 -19.88 46.76 23.47
C ILE A 14 -19.21 45.53 24.11
N VAL A 15 -19.61 45.14 25.32
CA VAL A 15 -19.06 43.96 26.01
C VAL A 15 -19.40 42.67 25.25
N ALA A 16 -20.61 42.54 24.72
CA ALA A 16 -21.03 41.39 23.91
C ALA A 16 -20.22 41.29 22.60
N ILE A 17 -19.98 42.42 21.93
CA ILE A 17 -19.18 42.47 20.69
C ILE A 17 -17.72 42.09 20.99
N LEU A 18 -17.12 42.64 22.05
CA LEU A 18 -15.75 42.32 22.45
C LEU A 18 -15.58 40.83 22.82
N THR A 19 -16.54 40.25 23.54
CA THR A 19 -16.50 38.82 23.88
C THR A 19 -16.69 37.94 22.65
N ALA A 20 -17.54 38.33 21.69
CA ALA A 20 -17.66 37.64 20.41
C ALA A 20 -16.36 37.68 19.60
N PHE A 21 -15.68 38.83 19.53
CA PHE A 21 -14.37 38.95 18.85
C PHE A 21 -13.29 38.08 19.52
N LEU A 22 -13.22 38.07 20.85
CA LEU A 22 -12.29 37.20 21.58
C LEU A 22 -12.58 35.71 21.34
N TYR A 23 -13.85 35.32 21.30
CA TYR A 23 -14.25 33.94 21.02
C TYR A 23 -13.89 33.51 19.59
N VAL A 24 -14.18 34.35 18.59
CA VAL A 24 -13.85 34.09 17.18
C VAL A 24 -12.33 34.04 16.97
N GLY A 25 -11.58 34.98 17.55
CA GLY A 25 -10.12 35.00 17.47
C GLY A 25 -9.49 33.73 18.05
N LYS A 26 -9.97 33.28 19.22
CA LYS A 26 -9.50 32.03 19.84
C LYS A 26 -9.85 30.80 18.98
N LYS A 27 -11.04 30.79 18.35
CA LYS A 27 -11.45 29.71 17.45
C LYS A 27 -10.60 29.64 16.18
N LEU A 28 -10.23 30.79 15.61
CA LEU A 28 -9.34 30.87 14.44
C LEU A 28 -7.93 30.36 14.77
N GLN A 29 -7.37 30.75 15.92
CA GLN A 29 -6.07 30.22 16.38
C GLN A 29 -6.09 28.70 16.56
N ILE A 30 -7.18 28.15 17.10
CA ILE A 30 -7.34 26.69 17.22
C ILE A 30 -7.35 26.03 15.84
N LEU A 31 -8.09 26.59 14.86
CA LEU A 31 -8.13 26.06 13.50
C LEU A 31 -6.75 26.08 12.81
N GLU A 32 -6.00 27.18 12.95
CA GLU A 32 -4.64 27.28 12.41
C GLU A 32 -3.71 26.24 13.05
N SER A 33 -3.77 26.08 14.37
CA SER A 33 -2.97 25.07 15.07
C SER A 33 -3.33 23.64 14.68
N MET A 34 -4.62 23.37 14.42
CA MET A 34 -5.10 22.08 13.92
C MET A 34 -4.60 21.80 12.51
N ASP A 35 -4.64 22.78 11.60
CA ASP A 35 -4.13 22.62 10.23
C ASP A 35 -2.61 22.35 10.23
N GLU A 36 -1.86 23.10 11.03
CA GLU A 36 -0.42 22.87 11.17
C GLU A 36 -0.12 21.48 11.75
N CYS A 37 -0.87 21.05 12.76
CA CYS A 37 -0.75 19.70 13.33
C CYS A 37 -1.08 18.63 12.28
N MET A 38 -2.17 18.79 11.53
CA MET A 38 -2.57 17.85 10.48
C MET A 38 -1.52 17.74 9.37
N ARG A 39 -0.90 18.86 8.97
CA ARG A 39 0.22 18.86 8.03
C ARG A 39 1.43 18.11 8.57
N LYS A 40 1.80 18.32 9.85
CA LYS A 40 2.91 17.60 10.49
C LYS A 40 2.63 16.10 10.56
N ILE A 41 1.41 15.70 10.95
CA ILE A 41 0.99 14.30 10.96
C ILE A 41 1.09 13.70 9.55
N LYS A 42 0.56 14.38 8.52
CA LYS A 42 0.64 13.91 7.14
C LYS A 42 2.08 13.70 6.68
N THR A 43 2.98 14.65 6.98
CA THR A 43 4.39 14.52 6.65
C THR A 43 5.04 13.35 7.38
N ASN A 44 4.79 13.22 8.68
CA ASN A 44 5.36 12.13 9.48
C ASN A 44 4.85 10.76 9.02
N VAL A 45 3.55 10.65 8.74
CA VAL A 45 2.95 9.43 8.17
C VAL A 45 3.60 9.12 6.83
N ASN A 46 3.74 10.09 5.92
CA ASN A 46 4.42 9.86 4.64
C ASN A 46 5.88 9.41 4.82
N VAL A 47 6.62 9.99 5.76
CA VAL A 47 8.01 9.60 6.04
C VAL A 47 8.07 8.19 6.61
N ILE A 48 7.20 7.86 7.56
CA ILE A 48 7.09 6.52 8.15
C ILE A 48 6.67 5.51 7.08
N THR A 49 5.67 5.82 6.26
CA THR A 49 5.25 4.97 5.15
C THR A 49 6.39 4.77 4.17
N LEU A 50 7.09 5.83 3.75
CA LEU A 50 8.23 5.69 2.84
C LEU A 50 9.38 4.87 3.46
N TYR A 51 9.65 5.06 4.75
CA TYR A 51 10.64 4.29 5.50
C TYR A 51 10.24 2.81 5.59
N LEU A 52 8.99 2.52 5.97
CA LEU A 52 8.44 1.17 6.02
C LEU A 52 8.38 0.53 4.63
N THR A 53 8.04 1.28 3.58
CA THR A 53 8.07 0.77 2.21
C THR A 53 9.49 0.47 1.75
N ARG A 54 10.48 1.30 2.11
CA ARG A 54 11.88 1.09 1.73
C ARG A 54 12.58 -0.02 2.51
N HIS A 55 12.22 -0.21 3.79
CA HIS A 55 12.94 -1.12 4.69
C HIS A 55 12.14 -2.38 5.09
N HIS A 56 10.82 -2.37 4.88
CA HIS A 56 9.91 -3.44 5.33
C HIS A 56 8.83 -3.82 4.32
N ALA A 57 8.80 -3.25 3.10
CA ALA A 57 7.92 -3.80 2.07
C ALA A 57 8.45 -5.16 1.66
N GLN A 58 7.65 -6.19 1.87
CA GLN A 58 7.82 -7.52 1.28
C GLN A 58 7.58 -7.50 -0.25
N PHE A 59 7.66 -6.33 -0.89
CA PHE A 59 7.42 -6.14 -2.32
C PHE A 59 8.02 -4.82 -2.82
N ASN A 60 8.43 -4.77 -4.09
CA ASN A 60 8.94 -3.55 -4.70
C ASN A 60 7.80 -2.64 -5.20
N PRO A 61 7.65 -1.39 -4.69
CA PRO A 61 6.57 -0.48 -5.09
C PRO A 61 6.68 0.03 -6.53
N SER A 62 7.84 -0.11 -7.20
CA SER A 62 7.94 0.22 -8.63
C SER A 62 7.33 -0.85 -9.53
N GLU A 63 7.21 -2.09 -9.03
CA GLU A 63 6.76 -3.27 -9.77
C GLU A 63 5.28 -3.58 -9.54
N LEU A 64 4.72 -3.16 -8.39
CA LEU A 64 3.33 -3.39 -8.01
C LEU A 64 2.60 -2.08 -7.72
N GLN A 65 1.41 -1.90 -8.29
CA GLN A 65 0.49 -0.84 -7.91
C GLN A 65 -0.05 -1.11 -6.51
N THR A 66 -0.04 -0.08 -5.66
CA THR A 66 -0.36 -0.18 -4.22
C THR A 66 -1.86 -0.29 -3.90
N LEU A 67 -2.73 -0.23 -4.91
CA LEU A 67 -4.17 -0.40 -4.74
C LEU A 67 -4.50 -1.90 -4.77
N SER A 68 -5.19 -2.41 -3.76
CA SER A 68 -5.61 -3.81 -3.70
C SER A 68 -6.69 -4.11 -4.74
N PRO A 69 -6.60 -5.23 -5.49
CA PRO A 69 -5.53 -6.23 -5.45
C PRO A 69 -4.26 -5.73 -6.16
N PHE A 70 -3.08 -6.17 -5.72
CA PHE A 70 -1.81 -5.73 -6.34
C PHE A 70 -1.84 -5.92 -7.85
N GLN A 71 -1.40 -4.94 -8.63
CA GLN A 71 -1.32 -5.09 -10.08
C GLN A 71 0.12 -4.90 -10.53
N LEU A 72 0.58 -5.75 -11.46
CA LEU A 72 1.87 -5.53 -12.10
C LEU A 72 1.86 -4.19 -12.83
N THR A 73 2.88 -3.39 -12.58
CA THR A 73 3.19 -2.22 -13.41
C THR A 73 3.92 -2.70 -14.68
N PRO A 74 4.04 -1.86 -15.72
CA PRO A 74 4.90 -2.17 -16.87
C PRO A 74 6.32 -2.55 -16.44
N THR A 75 6.88 -1.86 -15.44
CA THR A 75 8.18 -2.19 -14.85
C THR A 75 8.22 -3.59 -14.24
N GLY A 76 7.14 -4.01 -13.56
CA GLY A 76 7.01 -5.36 -13.02
C GLY A 76 6.96 -6.43 -14.10
N GLU A 77 6.21 -6.19 -15.18
CA GLU A 77 6.17 -7.09 -16.33
C GLU A 77 7.53 -7.22 -17.03
N ASP A 78 8.23 -6.10 -17.23
CA ASP A 78 9.56 -6.08 -17.83
C ASP A 78 10.57 -6.80 -16.94
N PHE A 79 10.48 -6.62 -15.62
CA PHE A 79 11.30 -7.34 -14.66
C PHE A 79 11.10 -8.86 -14.78
N ILE A 80 9.85 -9.33 -14.80
CA ILE A 80 9.53 -10.76 -14.95
C ILE A 80 10.14 -11.37 -16.22
N LYS A 81 10.04 -10.66 -17.35
CA LYS A 81 10.64 -11.08 -18.63
C LYS A 81 12.17 -11.05 -18.56
N SER A 82 12.74 -10.02 -17.93
CA SER A 82 14.20 -9.82 -17.86
C SER A 82 14.90 -10.95 -17.10
N ILE A 83 14.25 -11.50 -16.08
CA ILE A 83 14.79 -12.63 -15.30
C ILE A 83 14.42 -13.99 -15.91
N GLY A 84 13.61 -14.03 -16.96
CA GLY A 84 13.16 -15.26 -17.62
C GLY A 84 12.10 -16.06 -16.84
N PHE A 85 11.44 -15.45 -15.85
CA PHE A 85 10.46 -16.16 -15.02
C PHE A 85 9.21 -16.55 -15.82
N ASP A 86 8.81 -15.76 -16.81
CA ASP A 86 7.70 -16.08 -17.71
C ASP A 86 7.90 -17.41 -18.44
N THR A 87 9.13 -17.69 -18.87
CA THR A 87 9.51 -18.93 -19.55
C THR A 87 9.53 -20.11 -18.60
N VAL A 88 10.13 -19.93 -17.42
CA VAL A 88 10.15 -20.97 -16.36
C VAL A 88 8.73 -21.30 -15.91
N PHE A 89 7.90 -20.28 -15.69
CA PHE A 89 6.49 -20.44 -15.35
C PHE A 89 5.75 -21.22 -16.43
N ALA A 90 5.92 -20.87 -17.71
CA ALA A 90 5.25 -21.58 -18.81
C ALA A 90 5.62 -23.07 -18.87
N GLN A 91 6.86 -23.43 -18.55
CA GLN A 91 7.34 -24.83 -18.53
C GLN A 91 6.85 -25.60 -17.30
N HIS A 92 6.64 -24.93 -16.18
CA HIS A 92 6.31 -25.51 -14.88
C HIS A 92 4.95 -25.05 -14.34
N GLU A 93 4.04 -24.61 -15.23
CA GLU A 93 2.76 -24.00 -14.86
C GLU A 93 1.94 -24.90 -13.92
N SER A 94 1.95 -26.20 -14.20
CA SER A 94 1.26 -27.21 -13.39
C SER A 94 1.78 -27.27 -11.96
N ASP A 95 3.08 -27.06 -11.73
CA ASP A 95 3.67 -27.10 -10.39
C ASP A 95 3.17 -25.90 -9.55
N PHE A 96 3.12 -24.71 -10.17
CA PHE A 96 2.59 -23.50 -9.53
C PHE A 96 1.09 -23.62 -9.26
N PHE A 97 0.31 -24.08 -10.24
CA PHE A 97 -1.13 -24.19 -10.09
C PHE A 97 -1.54 -25.30 -9.11
N ALA A 98 -0.86 -26.45 -9.13
CA ALA A 98 -1.08 -27.49 -8.14
C ALA A 98 -0.82 -27.00 -6.71
N PHE A 99 0.18 -26.13 -6.52
CA PHE A 99 0.40 -25.49 -5.22
C PHE A 99 -0.79 -24.61 -4.82
N VAL A 100 -1.26 -23.74 -5.72
CA VAL A 100 -2.43 -22.87 -5.46
C VAL A 100 -3.68 -23.69 -5.17
N ASP A 101 -3.93 -24.75 -5.93
CA ASP A 101 -5.07 -25.66 -5.73
C ASP A 101 -5.00 -26.37 -4.37
N SER A 102 -3.80 -26.73 -3.91
CA SER A 102 -3.60 -27.41 -2.63
C SER A 102 -4.00 -26.56 -1.42
N GLU A 103 -3.99 -25.24 -1.55
CA GLU A 103 -4.40 -24.29 -0.52
C GLU A 103 -5.93 -24.11 -0.44
N GLN A 104 -6.71 -24.81 -1.29
CA GLN A 104 -8.18 -24.77 -1.31
C GLN A 104 -8.75 -23.35 -1.44
N VAL A 105 -8.16 -22.56 -2.33
CA VAL A 105 -8.49 -21.15 -2.56
C VAL A 105 -9.96 -20.97 -2.99
N ARG A 106 -10.62 -19.94 -2.46
CA ARG A 106 -12.01 -19.62 -2.80
C ARG A 106 -12.17 -18.20 -3.33
N LEU A 107 -11.41 -17.27 -2.77
CA LEU A 107 -11.42 -15.86 -3.10
C LEU A 107 -10.17 -15.48 -3.90
N LYS A 108 -10.24 -14.40 -4.69
CA LYS A 108 -9.08 -13.84 -5.41
C LYS A 108 -7.96 -13.46 -4.44
N TYR A 109 -8.32 -13.00 -3.25
CA TYR A 109 -7.37 -12.72 -2.17
C TYR A 109 -6.62 -13.99 -1.71
N ASP A 110 -7.32 -15.12 -1.62
CA ASP A 110 -6.72 -16.41 -1.28
C ASP A 110 -5.78 -16.87 -2.40
N VAL A 111 -6.18 -16.69 -3.66
CA VAL A 111 -5.35 -16.98 -4.83
C VAL A 111 -4.07 -16.15 -4.82
N GLU A 112 -4.15 -14.85 -4.53
CA GLU A 112 -2.95 -13.99 -4.41
C GLU A 112 -2.01 -14.50 -3.32
N THR A 113 -2.54 -14.78 -2.14
CA THR A 113 -1.76 -15.28 -1.01
C THR A 113 -1.09 -16.62 -1.34
N ALA A 114 -1.85 -17.55 -1.92
CA ALA A 114 -1.35 -18.87 -2.32
C ALA A 114 -0.31 -18.77 -3.45
N ALA A 115 -0.51 -17.87 -4.41
CA ALA A 115 0.41 -17.65 -5.51
C ALA A 115 1.75 -17.08 -5.00
N ILE A 116 1.73 -16.13 -4.05
CA ILE A 116 2.96 -15.64 -3.41
C ILE A 116 3.66 -16.76 -2.64
N LYS A 117 2.91 -17.54 -1.84
CA LYS A 117 3.46 -18.71 -1.13
C LYS A 117 4.09 -19.72 -2.06
N SER A 118 3.54 -19.93 -3.26
CA SER A 118 4.07 -20.89 -4.23
C SER A 118 5.51 -20.55 -4.64
N ILE A 119 5.87 -19.26 -4.70
CA ILE A 119 7.24 -18.83 -5.01
C ILE A 119 8.20 -19.30 -3.91
N TYR A 120 7.82 -19.12 -2.64
CA TYR A 120 8.63 -19.61 -1.51
C TYR A 120 8.68 -21.13 -1.46
N GLY A 121 7.54 -21.81 -1.63
CA GLY A 121 7.43 -23.26 -1.56
C GLY A 121 8.19 -23.99 -2.67
N LEU A 122 8.30 -23.37 -3.85
CA LEU A 122 9.00 -23.94 -5.00
C LEU A 122 10.44 -23.42 -5.14
N TYR A 123 10.89 -22.47 -4.32
CA TYR A 123 12.21 -21.83 -4.42
C TYR A 123 13.39 -22.82 -4.40
N GLU A 124 13.23 -23.95 -3.70
CA GLU A 124 14.25 -25.00 -3.62
C GLU A 124 14.22 -25.99 -4.80
N LYS A 125 13.28 -25.85 -5.74
CA LYS A 125 13.21 -26.72 -6.92
C LYS A 125 14.30 -26.34 -7.93
N PRO A 126 14.84 -27.31 -8.70
CA PRO A 126 15.90 -27.04 -9.67
C PRO A 126 15.55 -25.96 -10.70
N PHE A 127 14.28 -25.89 -11.15
CA PHE A 127 13.85 -24.89 -12.11
C PHE A 127 13.82 -23.46 -11.56
N MET A 128 13.94 -23.27 -10.24
CA MET A 128 14.03 -21.96 -9.58
C MET A 128 15.48 -21.52 -9.31
N GLU A 129 16.49 -22.32 -9.66
CA GLU A 129 17.90 -21.99 -9.46
C GLU A 129 18.31 -20.67 -10.13
N PHE A 130 17.64 -20.28 -11.23
CA PHE A 130 17.90 -19.01 -11.90
C PHE A 130 17.69 -17.80 -10.96
N LEU A 131 16.74 -17.87 -10.00
CA LEU A 131 16.55 -16.81 -9.01
C LEU A 131 17.71 -16.73 -8.04
N LYS A 132 18.26 -17.88 -7.63
CA LYS A 132 19.45 -17.93 -6.74
C LYS A 132 20.63 -17.27 -7.44
N ILE A 133 20.84 -17.57 -8.72
CA ILE A 133 21.87 -16.94 -9.56
C ILE A 133 21.60 -15.44 -9.71
N PHE A 134 20.34 -15.04 -9.94
CA PHE A 134 19.97 -13.64 -10.08
C PHE A 134 20.26 -12.85 -8.80
N PHE A 135 19.83 -13.34 -7.63
CA PHE A 135 20.04 -12.69 -6.33
C PHE A 135 21.51 -12.62 -5.94
N TYR A 136 22.32 -13.63 -6.31
CA TYR A 136 23.76 -13.57 -6.10
C TYR A 136 24.41 -12.40 -6.84
N ASN A 137 23.90 -12.06 -8.02
CA ASN A 137 24.42 -10.97 -8.85
C ASN A 137 23.75 -9.61 -8.59
N HIS A 138 22.65 -9.58 -7.83
CA HIS A 138 21.85 -8.38 -7.52
C HIS A 138 21.56 -8.32 -6.02
N PRO A 139 22.51 -7.84 -5.19
CA PRO A 139 22.41 -7.90 -3.73
C PRO A 139 21.30 -7.02 -3.13
N ASP A 140 20.73 -6.10 -3.91
CA ASP A 140 19.53 -5.33 -3.57
C ASP A 140 18.23 -6.15 -3.67
N ARG A 141 18.31 -7.35 -4.28
CA ARG A 141 17.19 -8.27 -4.49
C ARG A 141 17.33 -9.54 -3.68
N ASN A 142 16.21 -10.01 -3.17
CA ASN A 142 16.10 -11.27 -2.45
C ASN A 142 14.71 -11.87 -2.66
N LEU A 143 14.52 -13.07 -2.10
CA LEU A 143 13.25 -13.77 -2.23
C LEU A 143 12.10 -12.96 -1.61
N GLU A 144 12.35 -12.31 -0.47
CA GLU A 144 11.37 -11.56 0.29
C GLU A 144 10.79 -10.38 -0.49
N ASN A 145 11.61 -9.66 -1.26
CA ASN A 145 11.18 -8.49 -2.03
C ASN A 145 10.76 -8.82 -3.47
N THR A 146 11.01 -10.04 -3.93
CA THR A 146 10.73 -10.51 -5.31
C THR A 146 9.51 -11.42 -5.38
N ALA A 147 9.24 -12.21 -4.34
CA ALA A 147 8.18 -13.22 -4.35
C ALA A 147 6.79 -12.63 -4.59
N SER A 148 6.51 -11.42 -4.09
CA SER A 148 5.25 -10.73 -4.34
C SER A 148 5.05 -10.42 -5.82
N THR A 149 6.07 -9.90 -6.50
CA THR A 149 6.01 -9.58 -7.94
C THR A 149 5.77 -10.84 -8.78
N LEU A 150 6.51 -11.92 -8.50
CA LEU A 150 6.35 -13.18 -9.22
C LEU A 150 5.02 -13.87 -8.89
N GLY A 151 4.59 -13.80 -7.63
CA GLY A 151 3.32 -14.36 -7.16
C GLY A 151 2.12 -13.67 -7.81
N VAL A 152 2.15 -12.35 -7.98
CA VAL A 152 1.10 -11.61 -8.69
C VAL A 152 0.99 -12.07 -10.15
N TYR A 153 2.11 -12.36 -10.81
CA TYR A 153 2.11 -12.95 -12.16
C TYR A 153 1.42 -14.33 -12.18
N VAL A 154 1.78 -15.22 -11.24
CA VAL A 154 1.17 -16.54 -11.10
C VAL A 154 -0.33 -16.42 -10.86
N ARG A 155 -0.76 -15.51 -9.97
CA ARG A 155 -2.16 -15.22 -9.67
C ARG A 155 -2.92 -14.83 -10.94
N ASP A 156 -2.39 -13.91 -11.73
CA ASP A 156 -3.06 -13.42 -12.93
C ASP A 156 -3.24 -14.53 -13.97
N LYS A 157 -2.22 -15.37 -14.14
CA LYS A 157 -2.30 -16.55 -15.01
C LYS A 157 -3.31 -17.58 -14.50
N TYR A 158 -3.38 -17.78 -13.18
CA TYR A 158 -4.31 -18.72 -12.56
C TYR A 158 -5.76 -18.23 -12.70
N LEU A 159 -6.04 -16.97 -12.35
CA LEU A 159 -7.38 -16.37 -12.43
C LEU A 159 -7.90 -16.29 -13.87
N ALA A 160 -7.02 -16.11 -14.86
CA ALA A 160 -7.39 -16.17 -16.27
C ALA A 160 -7.95 -17.54 -16.68
N LYS A 161 -7.51 -18.64 -16.03
CA LYS A 161 -8.04 -20.00 -16.27
C LYS A 161 -9.19 -20.38 -15.34
N HIS A 162 -9.41 -19.63 -14.26
CA HIS A 162 -10.44 -19.87 -13.25
C HIS A 162 -11.38 -18.67 -13.08
N PRO A 163 -12.15 -18.28 -14.12
CA PRO A 163 -13.01 -17.09 -14.08
C PRO A 163 -14.16 -17.20 -13.07
N GLY A 164 -14.42 -18.40 -12.50
CA GLY A 164 -15.42 -18.61 -11.45
C GLY A 164 -15.04 -18.00 -10.09
N ILE A 165 -13.77 -17.67 -9.87
CA ILE A 165 -13.28 -17.00 -8.65
C ILE A 165 -13.51 -15.50 -8.80
N THR A 166 -14.57 -14.98 -8.16
CA THR A 166 -15.12 -13.66 -8.51
C THR A 166 -14.86 -12.55 -7.50
N GLN A 167 -14.56 -12.87 -6.24
CA GLN A 167 -14.31 -11.89 -5.16
C GLN A 167 -12.92 -12.06 -4.58
#